data_AF-A0A7J5CD99-F1
#
_entry.id   AF-A0A7J5CD99-F1
#
_cell.length_a   1.000
_cell.length_b   1.000
_cell.length_c   1.000
_cell.angle_alpha   90.00
_cell.angle_beta   90.00
_cell.angle_gamma   90.00
#
_symmetry.space_group_name_H-M   'P 1'
#
loop_
_entity.id
_entity.type
_entity.pdbx_description
1 polymer ?
#
loop_
_entity_poly.entity_id
_entity_poly.type
_entity_poly.pdbx_seq_one_letter_code
_entity_poly.pdbx_strand_id
1 'polypeptide(L)' 'MVGGAGGQARAAVVGTGLIGGSVLLRLRDAGLDVAGWDPDPATRRRVREQGVAAPHTV' A
#
# COMPACT_ATOMS: atom_id res chain seq x y z
N MET A 1 15.31 -11.88 -6.67
CA MET A 1 14.13 -12.14 -7.52
C MET A 1 13.66 -10.79 -8.06
N VAL A 2 14.21 -10.36 -9.19
CA VAL A 2 13.77 -9.16 -9.91
C VAL A 2 12.86 -9.68 -11.02
N GLY A 3 11.55 -9.49 -10.88
CA GLY A 3 10.56 -10.02 -11.82
C GLY A 3 10.66 -9.32 -13.18
N GLY A 4 10.85 -10.10 -14.24
CA GLY A 4 10.95 -9.60 -15.61
C GLY A 4 9.59 -9.28 -16.25
N ALA A 5 9.64 -8.30 -17.15
CA ALA A 5 8.75 -7.96 -18.26
C ALA A 5 7.39 -8.69 -18.37
N GLY A 6 6.30 -8.00 -18.01
CA GLY A 6 4.96 -8.33 -18.53
C GLY A 6 3.78 -8.00 -17.60
N GLY A 7 4.00 -7.91 -16.28
CA GLY A 7 2.98 -7.53 -15.31
C GLY A 7 3.44 -6.35 -14.46
N GLN A 8 2.57 -5.37 -14.20
CA GLN A 8 2.84 -4.31 -13.23
C GLN A 8 3.28 -4.94 -11.90
N ALA A 9 4.45 -4.52 -11.40
CA ALA A 9 4.95 -4.98 -10.12
C ALA A 9 3.94 -4.65 -9.01
N ARG A 10 3.72 -5.60 -8.09
CA ARG A 10 2.82 -5.44 -6.95
C ARG A 10 3.62 -5.22 -5.68
N ALA A 11 3.17 -4.32 -4.82
CA ALA A 11 3.82 -4.04 -3.54
C ALA A 11 2.80 -3.93 -2.39
N ALA A 12 3.18 -4.38 -1.20
CA ALA A 12 2.41 -4.16 0.01
C ALA A 12 3.26 -3.41 1.03
N VAL A 13 2.66 -2.43 1.72
CA VAL A 13 3.33 -1.71 2.81
C VAL A 13 2.67 -2.09 4.14
N VAL A 14 3.47 -2.69 5.03
CA VAL A 14 3.09 -3.06 6.39
C VAL A 14 3.50 -1.92 7.32
N GLY A 15 2.53 -1.32 8.00
CA GLY A 15 2.69 -0.06 8.71
C GLY A 15 2.41 1.11 7.76
N THR A 16 1.27 1.78 7.91
CA THR A 16 0.83 2.87 7.01
C THR A 16 0.67 4.21 7.72
N GLY A 17 1.34 4.36 8.87
CA GLY A 17 1.56 5.66 9.53
C GLY A 17 2.36 6.64 8.65
N LEU A 18 2.91 7.71 9.23
CA LEU A 18 3.49 8.82 8.47
C LEU A 18 4.50 8.37 7.39
N ILE A 19 5.45 7.50 7.75
CA ILE A 19 6.50 7.04 6.84
C ILE A 19 5.92 6.05 5.83
N GLY A 20 5.36 4.94 6.29
CA GLY A 20 4.89 3.88 5.39
C GLY A 20 3.74 4.33 4.49
N GLY A 21 2.86 5.21 4.96
CA GLY A 21 1.82 5.85 4.13
C GLY A 21 2.41 6.71 3.02
N SER A 22 3.48 7.48 3.30
CA SER A 22 4.15 8.27 2.27
C SER A 22 4.83 7.40 1.20
N VAL A 23 5.40 6.27 1.61
CA VAL A 23 6.03 5.29 0.70
C VAL A 23 4.96 4.61 -0.15
N LEU A 24 3.87 4.13 0.46
CA LEU A 24 2.73 3.51 -0.22
C LEU A 24 2.20 4.42 -1.35
N LEU A 25 1.99 5.71 -1.05
CA LEU A 25 1.49 6.66 -2.04
C LEU A 25 2.48 6.90 -3.17
N ARG A 26 3.78 7.00 -2.88
CA ARG A 26 4.79 7.15 -3.95
C ARG A 26 4.92 5.91 -4.83
N LEU A 27 4.78 4.72 -4.25
CA LEU A 27 4.75 3.48 -5.04
C LEU A 27 3.53 3.45 -5.98
N ARG A 28 2.36 3.89 -5.50
CA ARG A 28 1.18 4.06 -6.34
C ARG A 28 1.41 5.08 -7.45
N ASP A 29 1.97 6.25 -7.13
CA ASP A 29 2.26 7.32 -8.10
C ASP A 29 3.27 6.86 -9.17
N ALA A 30 4.16 5.94 -8.81
CA ALA A 30 5.08 5.27 -9.74
C ALA A 30 4.41 4.19 -10.62
N GLY A 31 3.10 3.98 -10.49
CA GLY A 31 2.32 3.05 -11.30
C GLY A 31 2.35 1.60 -10.82
N LEU A 32 2.77 1.34 -9.58
CA LEU A 32 2.69 0.00 -8.99
C LEU A 32 1.27 -0.28 -8.48
N ASP A 33 0.88 -1.55 -8.55
CA ASP A 33 -0.31 -2.06 -7.86
C ASP A 33 0.01 -2.24 -6.37
N VAL A 34 -0.64 -1.46 -5.51
CA VAL A 34 -0.28 -1.39 -4.08
C VAL A 34 -1.43 -1.73 -3.14
N ALA A 35 -1.07 -2.34 -2.02
CA ALA A 35 -1.93 -2.52 -0.85
C ALA A 35 -1.24 -2.04 0.44
N GLY A 36 -2.02 -1.57 1.41
CA GLY A 36 -1.53 -1.17 2.72
C GLY A 36 -2.08 -2.07 3.83
N TRP A 37 -1.35 -2.23 4.93
CA TRP A 37 -1.90 -2.83 6.15
C TRP A 37 -1.33 -2.12 7.37
N ASP A 38 -2.14 -1.98 8.41
CA ASP A 38 -1.74 -1.42 9.70
C ASP A 38 -2.64 -2.00 10.82
N PRO A 39 -2.11 -2.28 12.03
CA PRO A 39 -2.95 -2.68 13.14
C PRO A 39 -3.98 -1.59 13.51
N ASP A 40 -3.63 -0.31 13.38
CA ASP A 40 -4.51 0.81 13.71
C ASP A 40 -5.67 0.95 12.69
N PRO A 41 -6.94 0.82 13.13
CA PRO A 41 -8.10 1.04 12.27
C PRO A 41 -8.16 2.44 11.64
N ALA A 42 -7.68 3.47 12.34
CA ALA A 42 -7.72 4.85 11.84
C ALA A 42 -6.76 5.03 10.66
N THR A 43 -5.56 4.48 10.77
CA THR A 43 -4.57 4.47 9.70
C THR A 43 -5.09 3.70 8.47
N ARG A 44 -5.69 2.52 8.67
CA ARG A 44 -6.32 1.77 7.56
C ARG A 44 -7.44 2.55 6.87
N ARG A 45 -8.28 3.28 7.64
CA ARG A 45 -9.35 4.11 7.06
C ARG A 45 -8.77 5.21 6.17
N ARG A 46 -7.73 5.92 6.63
CA ARG A 46 -7.05 6.96 5.86
C ARG A 46 -6.49 6.43 4.53
N VAL A 47 -5.91 5.23 4.54
CA VAL A 47 -5.40 4.58 3.32
C VAL A 47 -6.55 4.27 2.34
N ARG A 48 -7.69 3.78 2.84
CA ARG A 48 -8.88 3.54 2.00
C ARG A 48 -9.51 4.82 1.46
N GLU A 49 -9.53 5.90 2.23
CA GLU A 49 -9.99 7.23 1.77
C GLU A 49 -9.14 7.75 0.61
N GLN A 50 -7.88 7.32 0.51
CA GLN A 50 -7.00 7.61 -0.62
C GLN A 50 -7.19 6.64 -1.79
N GLY A 51 -8.14 5.70 -1.71
CA GLY A 51 -8.43 4.73 -2.77
C GLY A 51 -7.46 3.56 -2.85
N VAL A 52 -6.69 3.29 -1.79
CA VAL A 52 -5.78 2.13 -1.71
C VAL A 52 -6.41 1.03 -0.87
N ALA A 53 -6.26 -0.22 -1.30
CA ALA A 53 -6.75 -1.38 -0.54
C ALA A 53 -6.04 -1.48 0.81
N ALA A 54 -6.81 -1.52 1.91
CA ALA A 54 -6.28 -1.77 3.25
C ALA A 54 -7.17 -2.75 4.03
N PRO A 55 -6.94 -4.07 3.88
CA PRO A 55 -7.72 -5.09 4.55
C PRO A 55 -7.50 -5.09 6.07
N HIS A 56 -8.44 -5.68 6.79
CA HIS A 56 -8.27 -6.04 8.20
C HIS A 56 -7.71 -7.46 8.30
N THR A 57 -7.03 -7.76 9.41
CA THR A 57 -6.67 -9.14 9.73
C THR A 57 -7.93 -9.88 10.17
N VAL A 58 -8.07 -11.13 9.71
CA VAL A 58 -9.13 -12.06 10.13
C VAL A 58 -9.03 -12.41 11.62
#